data_AF-A0A929CKI0-F1
#
_entry.id   AF-A0A929CKI0-F1
#
_cell.length_a   1.000
_cell.length_b   1.000
_cell.length_c   1.000
_cell.angle_alpha   90.00
_cell.angle_beta   90.00
_cell.angle_gamma   90.00
#
_symmetry.space_group_name_H-M   'P 1'
#
loop_
_entity.id
_entity.type
_entity.pdbx_description
1 polymer ?
#
loop_
_entity_poly.entity_id
_entity_poly.type
_entity_poly.pdbx_seq_one_letter_code
_entity_poly.pdbx_strand_id
1 'polypeptide(L)'
;MRRYKILLVFVLGLTIISCGSRKKVVTKKAETNIETVKEPVEVEKEVKTNSPKITAPVINSTTQYISVYKDIAMDEMRAYKIPASITLAQGILESGSGKGTLAVKANNHFGIKCHDWKGKKIYHDDDRKQECFRKYKSSETSFKDHSEFLAKRKRYASLFKLRKNDYKAWAKGLRQAGYATDKKYPQKLISLIERYELYQYDKEVLGKRYKEIKIENITHKVVKGDTLYSISKRYSITVATLQNINNLEGTTLHIGQILQLPKE
;
A
#
# COMPACT_ATOMS: atom_id res chain seq x y z
N MET A 1 32.22 33.87 48.27
CA MET A 1 33.28 34.37 47.38
C MET A 1 32.67 34.81 46.07
N ARG A 2 32.63 36.13 45.84
CA ARG A 2 32.24 36.78 44.58
C ARG A 2 33.29 36.51 43.50
N ARG A 3 32.87 36.39 42.24
CA ARG A 3 33.11 37.43 41.20
C ARG A 3 32.58 36.99 39.83
N TYR A 4 31.53 37.68 39.39
CA TYR A 4 31.24 37.96 37.99
C TYR A 4 32.43 38.70 37.34
N LYS A 5 32.73 38.39 36.08
CA LYS A 5 33.39 39.34 35.17
C LYS A 5 32.66 39.33 33.82
N ILE A 6 32.04 40.47 33.56
CA ILE A 6 31.58 40.96 32.26
C ILE A 6 32.76 41.75 31.65
N LEU A 7 33.07 41.55 30.36
CA LEU A 7 33.61 42.55 29.42
C LEU A 7 33.57 41.94 28.00
N LEU A 8 32.64 42.31 27.12
CA LEU A 8 32.71 43.39 26.10
C LEU A 8 33.67 43.12 24.92
N VAL A 9 33.08 42.60 23.84
CA VAL A 9 33.16 43.00 22.41
C VAL A 9 34.50 43.51 21.85
N PHE A 10 34.99 42.82 20.80
CA PHE A 10 35.52 43.49 19.60
C PHE A 10 34.98 42.81 18.33
N VAL A 11 34.39 43.65 17.49
CA VAL A 11 33.93 43.37 16.12
C VAL A 11 35.15 43.29 15.21
N LEU A 12 35.23 42.27 14.36
CA LEU A 12 35.90 42.39 13.06
C LEU A 12 35.18 41.50 12.04
N GLY A 13 34.48 42.15 11.12
CA GLY A 13 33.85 41.49 9.98
C GLY A 13 34.88 41.07 8.95
N LEU A 14 34.66 39.90 8.35
CA LEU A 14 35.23 39.51 7.06
C LEU A 14 34.13 38.81 6.26
N THR A 15 33.45 39.63 5.44
CA THR A 15 32.58 39.17 4.36
C THR A 15 33.44 38.68 3.21
N ILE A 16 33.48 37.37 2.98
CA ILE A 16 33.96 36.82 1.71
C ILE A 16 32.78 36.70 0.75
N ILE A 17 32.73 37.67 -0.16
CA ILE A 17 31.92 37.67 -1.37
C ILE A 17 32.49 36.58 -2.30
N SER A 18 31.76 35.48 -2.47
CA SER A 18 32.07 34.49 -3.51
C SER A 18 31.35 34.90 -4.79
N CYS A 19 32.13 35.35 -5.77
CA CYS A 19 31.69 35.67 -7.13
C CYS A 19 30.96 34.51 -7.80
N GLY A 20 29.73 34.76 -8.26
CA GLY A 20 29.00 33.89 -9.17
C GLY A 20 29.47 34.08 -10.61
N SER A 21 30.09 33.07 -11.21
CA SER A 21 30.34 33.04 -12.65
C SER A 21 29.06 32.63 -13.39
N ARG A 22 28.43 33.58 -14.09
CA ARG A 22 27.46 33.30 -15.16
C ARG A 22 28.20 32.74 -16.38
N LYS A 23 28.11 31.43 -16.62
CA LYS A 23 28.48 30.85 -17.93
C LYS A 23 27.26 30.88 -18.84
N LYS A 24 27.31 31.71 -19.89
CA LYS A 24 26.45 31.60 -21.08
C LYS A 24 26.82 30.29 -21.79
N VAL A 25 25.88 29.37 -21.92
CA VAL A 25 26.03 28.22 -22.82
C VAL A 25 25.49 28.63 -24.18
N VAL A 26 26.40 28.69 -25.15
CA VAL A 26 26.12 28.80 -26.58
C VAL A 26 25.77 27.40 -27.08
N THR A 27 24.53 27.16 -27.48
CA THR A 27 24.17 25.98 -28.28
C THR A 27 24.44 26.26 -29.75
N LYS A 28 25.58 25.78 -30.26
CA LYS A 28 25.74 25.48 -31.69
C LYS A 28 24.94 24.21 -31.99
N LYS A 29 24.03 24.29 -32.95
CA LYS A 29 23.32 23.16 -33.55
C LYS A 29 24.34 22.34 -34.32
N ALA A 30 24.66 21.14 -33.85
CA ALA A 30 25.41 20.15 -34.61
C ALA A 30 24.40 19.22 -35.29
N GLU A 31 24.30 19.34 -36.60
CA GLU A 31 23.63 18.36 -37.45
C GLU A 31 24.56 17.15 -37.57
N THR A 32 24.04 15.97 -37.23
CA THR A 32 24.75 14.70 -37.42
C THR A 32 23.86 13.83 -38.30
N ASN A 33 24.30 13.66 -39.55
CA ASN A 33 23.79 12.66 -40.46
C ASN A 33 24.04 11.29 -39.83
N ILE A 34 22.97 10.53 -39.56
CA ILE A 34 23.07 9.11 -39.24
C ILE A 34 22.62 8.36 -40.49
N GLU A 35 23.59 7.82 -41.21
CA GLU A 35 23.38 6.81 -42.23
C GLU A 35 22.75 5.56 -41.60
N THR A 36 21.59 5.18 -42.13
CA THR A 36 20.90 3.93 -41.83
C THR A 36 21.68 2.73 -42.37
N VAL A 37 22.35 1.99 -41.48
CA VAL A 37 22.73 0.60 -41.74
C VAL A 37 21.57 -0.30 -41.33
N LYS A 38 20.95 -0.95 -42.32
CA LYS A 38 19.89 -1.95 -42.13
C LYS A 38 20.55 -3.31 -41.87
N GLU A 39 20.30 -3.89 -40.70
CA GLU A 39 20.43 -5.35 -40.51
C GLU A 39 19.04 -6.00 -40.50
N PRO A 40 18.92 -7.26 -40.97
CA PRO A 40 17.68 -7.80 -41.48
C PRO A 40 16.74 -8.28 -40.36
N VAL A 41 15.45 -7.93 -40.50
CA VAL A 41 14.36 -8.42 -39.67
C VAL A 41 14.02 -9.85 -40.10
N GLU A 42 14.30 -10.81 -39.23
CA GLU A 42 13.79 -12.17 -39.35
C GLU A 42 12.29 -12.17 -39.01
N VAL A 43 11.47 -12.53 -40.00
CA VAL A 43 10.00 -12.56 -39.89
C VAL A 43 9.59 -13.86 -39.21
N GLU A 44 9.36 -13.82 -37.90
CA GLU A 44 8.69 -14.91 -37.20
C GLU A 44 7.18 -14.79 -37.39
N LYS A 45 6.60 -15.75 -38.12
CA LYS A 45 5.17 -15.82 -38.43
C LYS A 45 4.37 -16.13 -37.16
N GLU A 46 3.56 -15.18 -36.68
CA GLU A 46 2.58 -15.43 -35.63
C GLU A 46 1.52 -16.45 -36.08
N VAL A 47 1.58 -17.65 -35.51
CA VAL A 47 0.48 -18.60 -35.52
C VAL A 47 -0.62 -18.07 -34.60
N LYS A 48 -1.76 -17.72 -35.18
CA LYS A 48 -2.97 -17.32 -34.45
C LYS A 48 -3.56 -18.53 -33.71
N THR A 49 -3.21 -18.70 -32.44
CA THR A 49 -4.01 -19.49 -31.49
C THR A 49 -4.87 -18.56 -30.66
N ASN A 50 -6.19 -18.60 -30.89
CA ASN A 50 -7.20 -17.97 -30.04
C ASN A 50 -7.16 -18.61 -28.64
N SER A 51 -6.35 -18.05 -27.75
CA SER A 51 -6.43 -18.26 -26.30
C SER A 51 -6.81 -16.92 -25.66
N PRO A 52 -7.82 -16.87 -24.76
CA PRO A 52 -8.16 -15.63 -24.08
C PRO A 52 -6.95 -15.14 -23.28
N LYS A 53 -6.45 -13.96 -23.67
CA LYS A 53 -5.37 -13.26 -22.98
C LYS A 53 -5.89 -12.90 -21.59
N ILE A 54 -5.42 -13.58 -20.54
CA ILE A 54 -5.76 -13.26 -19.15
C ILE A 54 -5.19 -11.87 -18.84
N THR A 55 -5.99 -10.83 -19.08
CA THR A 55 -5.68 -9.47 -18.68
C THR A 55 -5.90 -9.35 -17.18
N ALA A 56 -4.95 -8.72 -16.47
CA ALA A 56 -5.07 -8.45 -15.05
C ALA A 56 -6.44 -7.79 -14.73
N PRO A 57 -7.09 -8.15 -13.62
CA PRO A 57 -8.41 -7.61 -13.28
C PRO A 57 -8.36 -6.08 -13.17
N VAL A 58 -9.31 -5.39 -13.80
CA VAL A 58 -9.42 -3.93 -13.74
C VAL A 58 -9.93 -3.55 -12.34
N ILE A 59 -9.10 -2.87 -11.54
CA ILE A 59 -9.42 -2.49 -10.16
C ILE A 59 -9.92 -1.04 -10.10
N ASN A 60 -11.22 -0.88 -9.88
CA ASN A 60 -11.89 0.42 -9.87
C ASN A 60 -12.13 0.98 -8.46
N SER A 61 -12.08 0.14 -7.43
CA SER A 61 -12.30 0.53 -6.03
C SER A 61 -11.39 -0.22 -5.07
N THR A 62 -11.27 0.28 -3.84
CA THR A 62 -10.55 -0.40 -2.77
C THR A 62 -11.22 -1.71 -2.36
N THR A 63 -12.55 -1.79 -2.40
CA THR A 63 -13.27 -3.05 -2.14
C THR A 63 -12.97 -4.10 -3.20
N GLN A 64 -12.85 -3.70 -4.47
CA GLN A 64 -12.45 -4.61 -5.53
C GLN A 64 -10.99 -5.05 -5.38
N TYR A 65 -10.09 -4.14 -4.99
CA TYR A 65 -8.71 -4.50 -4.65
C TYR A 65 -8.66 -5.58 -3.57
N ILE A 66 -9.44 -5.40 -2.49
CA ILE A 66 -9.53 -6.37 -1.40
C ILE A 66 -10.07 -7.71 -1.92
N SER A 67 -11.15 -7.69 -2.71
CA SER A 67 -11.75 -8.91 -3.29
C SER A 67 -10.74 -9.72 -4.10
N VAL A 68 -9.94 -9.04 -4.93
CA VAL A 68 -8.93 -9.69 -5.78
C VAL A 68 -7.78 -10.26 -4.97
N TYR A 69 -7.32 -9.57 -3.91
CA TYR A 69 -6.06 -9.91 -3.24
C TYR A 69 -6.21 -10.52 -1.83
N LYS A 70 -7.43 -10.65 -1.29
CA LYS A 70 -7.64 -11.19 0.07
C LYS A 70 -7.08 -12.61 0.21
N ASP A 71 -7.29 -13.47 -0.77
CA ASP A 71 -6.91 -14.88 -0.68
C ASP A 71 -5.38 -15.02 -0.70
N ILE A 72 -4.71 -14.25 -1.57
CA ILE A 72 -3.25 -14.14 -1.60
C ILE A 72 -2.73 -13.64 -0.25
N ALA A 73 -3.31 -12.57 0.31
CA ALA A 73 -2.87 -12.06 1.61
C ALA A 73 -3.07 -13.07 2.75
N MET A 74 -4.14 -13.87 2.70
CA MET A 74 -4.39 -14.95 3.65
C MET A 74 -3.40 -16.10 3.50
N ASP A 75 -3.04 -16.47 2.27
CA ASP A 75 -2.03 -17.49 2.00
C ASP A 75 -0.63 -17.04 2.45
N GLU A 76 -0.30 -15.78 2.22
CA GLU A 76 0.93 -15.17 2.73
C GLU A 76 0.93 -15.13 4.26
N MET A 77 -0.22 -14.89 4.92
CA MET A 77 -0.34 -15.03 6.37
C MET A 77 -0.11 -16.46 6.84
N ARG A 78 -0.64 -17.47 6.13
CA ARG A 78 -0.40 -18.87 6.45
C ARG A 78 1.08 -19.24 6.30
N ALA A 79 1.75 -18.78 5.25
CA ALA A 79 3.14 -19.08 4.97
C ALA A 79 4.11 -18.33 5.89
N TYR A 80 3.98 -17.01 5.98
CA TYR A 80 4.96 -16.13 6.63
C TYR A 80 4.53 -15.59 7.98
N LYS A 81 3.30 -15.83 8.42
CA LYS A 81 2.77 -15.41 9.73
C LYS A 81 2.66 -13.89 9.91
N ILE A 82 2.60 -13.14 8.81
CA ILE A 82 2.24 -11.72 8.78
C ILE A 82 0.72 -11.62 8.74
N PRO A 83 0.05 -10.81 9.57
CA PRO A 83 -1.41 -10.67 9.50
C PRO A 83 -1.87 -10.30 8.09
N ALA A 84 -2.85 -11.03 7.55
CA ALA A 84 -3.42 -10.75 6.23
C ALA A 84 -3.96 -9.31 6.15
N SER A 85 -4.52 -8.82 7.26
CA SER A 85 -4.98 -7.44 7.41
C SER A 85 -3.88 -6.41 7.21
N ILE A 86 -2.66 -6.68 7.69
CA ILE A 86 -1.50 -5.81 7.51
C ILE A 86 -1.07 -5.82 6.05
N THR A 87 -0.93 -7.00 5.45
CA THR A 87 -0.55 -7.14 4.04
C THR A 87 -1.53 -6.40 3.12
N LEU A 88 -2.83 -6.58 3.31
CA LEU A 88 -3.86 -5.87 2.53
C LEU A 88 -3.81 -4.35 2.75
N ALA A 89 -3.68 -3.89 4.00
CA ALA A 89 -3.65 -2.46 4.29
C ALA A 89 -2.42 -1.77 3.70
N GLN A 90 -1.25 -2.41 3.75
CA GLN A 90 -0.06 -1.92 3.07
C GLN A 90 -0.27 -1.93 1.55
N GLY A 91 -0.74 -3.02 0.97
CA GLY A 91 -1.04 -3.08 -0.47
C GLY A 91 -1.99 -1.97 -0.92
N ILE A 92 -3.07 -1.71 -0.18
CA ILE A 92 -4.01 -0.62 -0.44
C ILE A 92 -3.32 0.74 -0.38
N LEU A 93 -2.54 0.99 0.67
CA LEU A 93 -1.91 2.28 0.93
C LEU A 93 -0.80 2.58 -0.11
N GLU A 94 0.13 1.65 -0.28
CA GLU A 94 1.32 1.83 -1.12
C GLU A 94 0.98 1.84 -2.62
N SER A 95 -0.06 1.10 -3.04
CA SER A 95 -0.45 1.05 -4.46
C SER A 95 -1.61 1.95 -4.83
N GLY A 96 -2.17 2.71 -3.88
CA GLY A 96 -3.41 3.47 -4.11
C GLY A 96 -4.57 2.56 -4.54
N SER A 97 -4.75 1.43 -3.85
CA SER A 97 -5.68 0.36 -4.23
C SER A 97 -5.44 -0.20 -5.64
N GLY A 98 -4.18 -0.43 -6.00
CA GLY A 98 -3.78 -1.03 -7.27
C GLY A 98 -3.73 -0.06 -8.46
N LYS A 99 -4.07 1.21 -8.25
CA LYS A 99 -4.17 2.21 -9.33
C LYS A 99 -2.86 2.94 -9.60
N GLY A 100 -1.90 2.88 -8.68
CA GLY A 100 -0.60 3.52 -8.81
C GLY A 100 0.23 2.95 -9.97
N THR A 101 1.06 3.80 -10.58
CA THR A 101 1.89 3.44 -11.75
C THR A 101 2.71 2.17 -11.55
N LEU A 102 3.31 2.00 -10.37
CA LEU A 102 4.11 0.82 -10.04
C LEU A 102 3.28 -0.47 -9.99
N ALA A 103 2.07 -0.41 -9.43
CA ALA A 103 1.17 -1.56 -9.41
C ALA A 103 0.69 -1.89 -10.83
N VAL A 104 0.23 -0.90 -11.60
CA VAL A 104 -0.31 -1.11 -12.95
C VAL A 104 0.76 -1.60 -13.94
N LYS A 105 1.94 -0.97 -13.98
CA LYS A 105 2.95 -1.23 -15.01
C LYS A 105 3.98 -2.29 -14.61
N ALA A 106 4.08 -2.59 -13.32
CA ALA A 106 5.14 -3.46 -12.80
C ALA A 106 4.65 -4.50 -11.78
N ASN A 107 3.34 -4.58 -11.52
CA ASN A 107 2.74 -5.42 -10.48
C ASN A 107 3.34 -5.17 -9.09
N ASN A 108 3.98 -4.03 -8.85
CA ASN A 108 4.66 -3.73 -7.59
C ASN A 108 3.69 -2.99 -6.66
N HIS A 109 3.04 -3.75 -5.79
CA HIS A 109 1.99 -3.24 -4.91
C HIS A 109 2.49 -2.58 -3.63
N PHE A 110 3.78 -2.75 -3.29
CA PHE A 110 4.35 -2.36 -2.00
C PHE A 110 5.50 -1.36 -2.13
N GLY A 111 5.74 -0.84 -3.34
CA GLY A 111 6.81 0.14 -3.59
C GLY A 111 8.22 -0.40 -3.31
N ILE A 112 8.47 -1.71 -3.47
CA ILE A 112 9.76 -2.29 -3.10
C ILE A 112 10.83 -1.85 -4.09
N LYS A 113 11.88 -1.18 -3.56
CA LYS A 113 13.04 -0.69 -4.31
C LYS A 113 13.98 -1.85 -4.69
N CYS A 114 14.79 -1.64 -5.74
CA CYS A 114 15.65 -2.68 -6.29
C CYS A 114 16.65 -3.25 -5.26
N HIS A 115 17.48 -2.41 -4.63
CA HIS A 115 18.64 -2.90 -3.86
C HIS A 115 19.39 -3.98 -4.66
N ASP A 116 19.62 -5.17 -4.08
CA ASP A 116 20.31 -6.30 -4.71
C ASP A 116 19.47 -7.07 -5.75
N TRP A 117 18.29 -6.56 -6.13
CA TRP A 117 17.37 -7.20 -7.05
C TRP A 117 17.98 -7.45 -8.44
N LYS A 118 17.92 -8.72 -8.85
CA LYS A 118 18.43 -9.21 -10.15
C LYS A 118 17.35 -9.38 -11.22
N GLY A 119 16.08 -9.31 -10.84
CA GLY A 119 14.95 -9.42 -11.77
C GLY A 119 14.69 -8.13 -12.58
N LYS A 120 13.55 -8.10 -13.27
CA LYS A 120 13.12 -6.94 -14.06
C LYS A 120 12.91 -5.71 -13.17
N LYS A 121 13.14 -4.52 -13.73
CA LYS A 121 13.11 -3.24 -13.02
C LYS A 121 12.20 -2.26 -13.76
N ILE A 122 11.72 -1.25 -13.03
CA ILE A 122 11.09 -0.06 -13.58
C ILE A 122 11.66 1.16 -12.86
N TYR A 123 11.83 2.27 -13.57
CA TYR A 123 12.24 3.54 -12.99
C TYR A 123 11.02 4.45 -12.84
N HIS A 124 10.88 5.06 -11.67
CA HIS A 124 9.78 5.96 -11.36
C HIS A 124 10.28 7.08 -10.44
N ASP A 125 9.73 8.27 -10.59
CA ASP A 125 10.04 9.38 -9.71
C ASP A 125 9.14 9.24 -8.47
N ASP A 126 9.75 9.09 -7.29
CA ASP A 126 9.06 8.96 -5.99
C ASP A 126 9.71 9.92 -4.97
N ASP A 127 10.61 9.45 -4.10
CA ASP A 127 11.39 10.34 -3.23
C ASP A 127 12.46 11.13 -4.00
N ARG A 128 12.98 10.55 -5.08
CA ARG A 128 13.99 11.13 -5.97
C ARG A 128 13.64 10.83 -7.42
N LYS A 129 14.27 11.57 -8.34
CA LYS A 129 14.16 11.30 -9.78
C LYS A 129 14.79 9.94 -10.11
N GLN A 130 14.10 9.17 -10.94
CA GLN A 130 14.55 7.89 -11.51
C GLN A 130 14.96 6.86 -10.44
N GLU A 131 14.14 6.70 -9.42
CA GLU A 131 14.35 5.63 -8.46
C GLU A 131 14.02 4.26 -9.07
N CYS A 132 14.83 3.26 -8.71
CA CYS A 132 14.70 1.90 -9.21
C CYS A 132 13.75 1.09 -8.33
N PHE A 133 12.68 0.59 -8.93
CA PHE A 133 11.71 -0.31 -8.32
C PHE A 133 11.74 -1.69 -8.96
N ARG A 134 11.44 -2.71 -8.15
CA ARG A 134 11.27 -4.08 -8.63
C ARG A 134 10.06 -4.15 -9.57
N LYS A 135 10.17 -4.96 -10.62
CA LYS A 135 9.08 -5.30 -11.54
C LYS A 135 8.84 -6.79 -11.50
N TYR A 136 7.58 -7.17 -11.28
CA TYR A 136 7.16 -8.54 -11.09
C TYR A 136 6.34 -9.06 -12.28
N LYS A 137 6.38 -10.38 -12.47
CA LYS A 137 5.57 -11.04 -13.50
C LYS A 137 4.08 -10.98 -13.18
N SER A 138 3.74 -10.99 -11.90
CA SER A 138 2.37 -11.10 -11.38
C SER A 138 2.25 -10.43 -10.02
N SER A 139 1.03 -10.08 -9.60
CA SER A 139 0.79 -9.48 -8.28
C SER A 139 1.16 -10.46 -7.16
N GLU A 140 0.89 -11.76 -7.33
CA GLU A 140 1.26 -12.84 -6.42
C GLU A 140 2.75 -12.80 -6.08
N THR A 141 3.60 -12.66 -7.12
CA THR A 141 5.05 -12.55 -6.91
C THR A 141 5.47 -11.27 -6.17
N SER A 142 4.70 -10.18 -6.26
CA SER A 142 4.93 -8.99 -5.46
C SER A 142 4.52 -9.16 -4.00
N PHE A 143 3.41 -9.87 -3.73
CA PHE A 143 2.95 -10.16 -2.38
C PHE A 143 3.91 -11.10 -1.67
N LYS A 144 4.36 -12.15 -2.34
CA LYS A 144 5.39 -13.07 -1.82
C LYS A 144 6.70 -12.34 -1.52
N ASP A 145 7.20 -11.51 -2.44
CA ASP A 145 8.44 -10.76 -2.21
C ASP A 145 8.30 -9.75 -1.05
N HIS A 146 7.13 -9.16 -0.87
CA HIS A 146 6.84 -8.34 0.32
C HIS A 146 6.87 -9.16 1.62
N SER A 147 6.26 -10.34 1.64
CA SER A 147 6.30 -11.22 2.81
C SER A 147 7.72 -11.66 3.14
N GLU A 148 8.49 -12.06 2.13
CA GLU A 148 9.91 -12.39 2.28
C GLU A 148 10.72 -11.17 2.74
N PHE A 149 10.39 -9.98 2.24
CA PHE A 149 11.04 -8.73 2.61
C PHE A 149 10.97 -8.48 4.12
N LEU A 150 9.79 -8.71 4.71
CA LEU A 150 9.54 -8.56 6.14
C LEU A 150 10.13 -9.73 6.94
N ALA A 151 9.89 -10.97 6.51
CA ALA A 151 10.29 -12.17 7.24
C ALA A 151 11.80 -12.35 7.34
N LYS A 152 12.55 -12.02 6.29
CA LYS A 152 14.00 -12.30 6.20
C LYS A 152 14.88 -11.21 6.84
N ARG A 153 14.37 -9.99 7.02
CA ARG A 153 15.19 -8.88 7.54
C ARG A 153 15.11 -8.78 9.05
N LYS A 154 16.29 -8.88 9.71
CA LYS A 154 16.44 -8.81 11.17
C LYS A 154 15.71 -7.63 11.83
N ARG A 155 15.66 -6.47 11.18
CA ARG A 155 14.99 -5.26 11.70
C ARG A 155 13.49 -5.46 11.99
N TYR A 156 12.83 -6.40 11.31
CA TYR A 156 11.41 -6.72 11.50
C TYR A 156 11.19 -7.94 12.41
N ALA A 157 12.24 -8.61 12.87
CA ALA A 157 12.12 -9.88 13.60
C ALA A 157 11.27 -9.78 14.88
N SER A 158 11.25 -8.62 15.54
CA SER A 158 10.41 -8.39 16.73
C SER A 158 8.91 -8.45 16.42
N LEU A 159 8.48 -8.13 15.19
CA LEU A 159 7.08 -8.19 14.77
C LEU A 159 6.54 -9.62 14.82
N PHE A 160 7.36 -10.60 14.47
CA PHE A 160 6.97 -12.02 14.43
C PHE A 160 6.82 -12.65 15.83
N LYS A 161 7.16 -11.92 16.89
CA LYS A 161 6.87 -12.28 18.29
C LYS A 161 5.48 -11.81 18.74
N LEU A 162 4.85 -10.90 17.97
CA LEU A 162 3.53 -10.39 18.27
C LEU A 162 2.46 -11.43 17.94
N ARG A 163 1.27 -11.27 18.53
CA ARG A 163 0.12 -12.07 18.17
C ARG A 163 -0.25 -11.83 16.70
N LYS A 164 -0.55 -12.91 15.98
CA LYS A 164 -0.88 -12.90 14.54
C LYS A 164 -2.18 -12.16 14.20
N ASN A 165 -2.98 -11.79 15.20
CA ASN A 165 -4.19 -10.99 15.03
C ASN A 165 -4.09 -9.59 15.67
N ASP A 166 -2.91 -9.19 16.15
CA ASP A 166 -2.68 -7.86 16.73
C ASP A 166 -2.13 -6.90 15.69
N TYR A 167 -2.97 -6.56 14.72
CA TYR A 167 -2.61 -5.64 13.65
C TYR A 167 -2.23 -4.24 14.17
N LYS A 168 -2.71 -3.83 15.36
CA LYS A 168 -2.37 -2.54 15.97
C LYS A 168 -0.91 -2.52 16.42
N ALA A 169 -0.47 -3.58 17.10
CA ALA A 169 0.94 -3.73 17.46
C ALA A 169 1.83 -3.86 16.22
N TRP A 170 1.39 -4.64 15.21
CA TRP A 170 2.10 -4.75 13.94
C TRP A 170 2.27 -3.40 13.23
N ALA A 171 1.20 -2.61 13.10
CA ALA A 171 1.27 -1.30 12.45
C ALA A 171 2.23 -0.33 13.16
N LYS A 172 2.23 -0.33 14.50
CA LYS A 172 3.19 0.47 15.30
C LYS A 172 4.61 -0.03 15.13
N GLY A 173 4.81 -1.35 15.20
CA GLY A 173 6.11 -1.99 15.08
C GLY A 173 6.73 -1.86 13.70
N LEU A 174 5.93 -1.86 12.62
CA LEU A 174 6.40 -1.62 11.25
C LEU A 174 7.06 -0.24 11.12
N ARG A 175 6.42 0.80 11.67
CA ARG A 175 7.01 2.14 11.71
C ARG A 175 8.27 2.17 12.57
N GLN A 176 8.22 1.58 13.77
CA GLN A 176 9.37 1.55 14.69
C GLN A 176 10.57 0.81 14.10
N ALA A 177 10.32 -0.28 13.37
CA ALA A 177 11.32 -1.02 12.61
C ALA A 177 11.81 -0.26 11.38
N GLY A 178 11.14 0.85 10.99
CA GLY A 178 11.52 1.76 9.92
C GLY A 178 11.11 1.31 8.52
N TYR A 179 9.93 0.70 8.39
CA TYR A 179 9.26 0.50 7.10
C TYR A 179 8.88 1.85 6.46
N ALA A 180 8.36 2.78 7.26
CA ALA A 180 7.99 4.12 6.82
C ALA A 180 8.48 5.19 7.82
N THR A 181 8.83 6.36 7.29
CA THR A 181 9.24 7.53 8.09
C THR A 181 8.05 8.35 8.62
N ASP A 182 6.88 8.24 7.96
CA ASP A 182 5.66 8.95 8.34
C ASP A 182 5.18 8.54 9.76
N LYS A 183 5.10 9.53 10.66
CA LYS A 183 4.60 9.36 12.03
C LYS A 183 3.16 8.84 12.08
N LYS A 184 2.33 9.17 11.06
CA LYS A 184 0.93 8.74 10.94
C LYS A 184 0.76 7.37 10.26
N TYR A 185 1.84 6.74 9.81
CA TYR A 185 1.78 5.45 9.13
C TYR A 185 0.99 4.37 9.90
N PRO A 186 1.21 4.17 11.21
CA PRO A 186 0.43 3.19 11.97
C PRO A 186 -1.08 3.49 11.95
N GLN A 187 -1.46 4.76 12.12
CA GLN A 187 -2.86 5.18 12.13
C GLN A 187 -3.50 5.04 10.75
N LYS A 188 -2.76 5.28 9.66
CA LYS A 188 -3.23 5.03 8.29
C LYS A 188 -3.55 3.55 8.09
N LEU A 189 -2.64 2.65 8.47
CA LEU A 189 -2.89 1.21 8.37
C LEU A 189 -4.06 0.77 9.25
N ILE A 190 -4.07 1.17 10.52
CA ILE A 190 -5.17 0.85 11.45
C ILE A 190 -6.50 1.35 10.89
N SER A 191 -6.55 2.57 10.35
CA SER A 191 -7.77 3.12 9.77
C SER A 191 -8.24 2.34 8.55
N LEU A 192 -7.34 1.86 7.68
CA LEU A 192 -7.71 1.01 6.55
C LEU A 192 -8.21 -0.36 7.02
N ILE A 193 -7.50 -0.99 7.98
CA ILE A 193 -7.86 -2.29 8.54
C ILE A 193 -9.22 -2.23 9.23
N GLU A 194 -9.51 -1.17 9.97
CA GLU A 194 -10.80 -1.00 10.63
C GLU A 194 -11.88 -0.61 9.63
N ARG A 195 -11.63 0.32 8.69
CA ARG A 195 -12.61 0.78 7.70
C ARG A 195 -13.11 -0.34 6.77
N TYR A 196 -12.20 -1.20 6.34
CA TYR A 196 -12.50 -2.32 5.44
C TYR A 196 -12.51 -3.67 6.15
N GLU A 197 -12.38 -3.64 7.48
CA GLU A 197 -12.46 -4.82 8.36
C GLU A 197 -11.57 -5.97 7.93
N LEU A 198 -10.36 -5.64 7.50
CA LEU A 198 -9.40 -6.59 6.96
C LEU A 198 -8.97 -7.62 8.01
N TYR A 199 -9.15 -7.31 9.30
CA TYR A 199 -8.91 -8.22 10.41
C TYR A 199 -9.80 -9.48 10.39
N GLN A 200 -10.88 -9.51 9.61
CA GLN A 200 -11.70 -10.71 9.43
C GLN A 200 -10.91 -11.84 8.77
N TYR A 201 -10.05 -11.49 7.81
CA TYR A 201 -9.18 -12.45 7.12
C TYR A 201 -8.13 -13.04 8.05
N ASP A 202 -7.64 -12.26 9.03
CA ASP A 202 -6.79 -12.80 10.09
C ASP A 202 -7.54 -13.85 10.94
N LYS A 203 -8.80 -13.58 11.28
CA LYS A 203 -9.63 -14.50 12.09
C LYS A 203 -9.91 -15.79 11.33
N GLU A 204 -10.21 -15.68 10.05
CA GLU A 204 -10.47 -16.81 9.16
C GLU A 204 -9.24 -17.73 9.05
N VAL A 205 -8.06 -17.15 8.80
CA VAL A 205 -6.79 -17.90 8.77
C VAL A 205 -6.49 -18.58 10.11
N LEU A 206 -6.87 -17.95 11.23
CA LEU A 206 -6.65 -18.49 12.57
C LEU A 206 -7.73 -19.48 13.03
N GLY A 207 -8.70 -19.84 12.17
CA GLY A 207 -9.75 -20.81 12.49
C GLY A 207 -10.68 -20.36 13.62
N LYS A 208 -10.75 -19.06 13.91
CA LYS A 208 -11.68 -18.54 14.92
C LYS A 208 -13.07 -18.52 14.32
N ARG A 209 -13.85 -19.57 14.62
CA ARG A 209 -15.27 -19.72 14.27
C ARG A 209 -16.01 -18.39 14.48
N TYR A 210 -16.52 -17.83 13.39
CA TYR A 210 -17.43 -16.69 13.45
C TYR A 210 -18.68 -17.15 14.19
N LYS A 211 -19.06 -16.46 15.26
CA LYS A 211 -20.30 -16.72 15.99
C LYS A 211 -21.43 -16.50 14.99
N GLU A 212 -22.24 -17.53 14.74
CA GLU A 212 -23.37 -17.45 13.82
C GLU A 212 -24.32 -16.36 14.32
N ILE A 213 -24.43 -15.26 13.56
CA ILE A 213 -25.19 -14.11 14.01
C ILE A 213 -26.67 -14.39 13.71
N LYS A 214 -27.50 -14.55 14.75
CA LYS A 214 -28.95 -14.63 14.57
C LYS A 214 -29.45 -13.28 14.04
N ILE A 215 -30.08 -13.28 12.88
CA ILE A 215 -30.75 -12.12 12.32
C ILE A 215 -32.11 -12.00 13.02
N GLU A 216 -32.21 -11.10 14.01
CA GLU A 216 -33.50 -10.58 14.49
C GLU A 216 -33.72 -9.19 13.87
N ASN A 217 -34.97 -8.72 13.78
CA ASN A 217 -35.39 -7.50 13.08
C ASN A 217 -34.95 -6.18 13.77
N ILE A 218 -33.66 -6.02 14.09
CA ILE A 218 -33.12 -4.74 14.52
C ILE A 218 -32.88 -3.92 13.26
N THR A 219 -33.45 -2.73 13.19
CA THR A 219 -33.24 -1.82 12.05
C THR A 219 -32.56 -0.52 12.48
N HIS A 220 -31.81 0.08 11.56
CA HIS A 220 -31.19 1.37 11.70
C HIS A 220 -31.61 2.30 10.55
N LYS A 221 -32.17 3.46 10.86
CA LYS A 221 -32.50 4.50 9.88
C LYS A 221 -31.28 5.41 9.68
N VAL A 222 -30.73 5.40 8.47
CA VAL A 222 -29.56 6.20 8.09
C VAL A 222 -29.85 7.69 8.31
N VAL A 223 -28.99 8.38 9.07
CA VAL A 223 -29.05 9.83 9.26
C VAL A 223 -27.86 10.55 8.63
N LYS A 224 -27.91 11.88 8.58
CA LYS A 224 -26.81 12.70 8.05
C LYS A 224 -25.51 12.40 8.82
N GLY A 225 -24.48 12.00 8.07
CA GLY A 225 -23.16 11.68 8.63
C GLY A 225 -22.92 10.18 8.86
N ASP A 226 -23.93 9.34 8.68
CA ASP A 226 -23.71 7.90 8.70
C ASP A 226 -22.95 7.41 7.46
N THR A 227 -22.11 6.42 7.70
CA THR A 227 -21.39 5.63 6.71
C THR A 227 -21.55 4.17 7.09
N LEU A 228 -21.34 3.24 6.14
CA LEU A 228 -21.31 1.81 6.48
C LEU A 228 -20.34 1.52 7.64
N TYR A 229 -19.20 2.21 7.66
CA TYR A 229 -18.21 2.08 8.72
C TYR A 229 -18.70 2.59 10.08
N SER A 230 -19.31 3.77 10.15
CA SER A 230 -19.80 4.32 11.42
C SER A 230 -20.91 3.47 12.00
N ILE A 231 -21.78 2.91 11.14
CA ILE A 231 -22.86 2.00 11.54
C ILE A 231 -22.28 0.66 11.97
N SER A 232 -21.40 0.03 11.18
CA SER A 232 -20.79 -1.25 11.54
C SER A 232 -20.07 -1.16 12.88
N LYS A 233 -19.35 -0.05 13.10
CA LYS A 233 -18.67 0.25 14.35
C LYS A 233 -19.62 0.44 15.53
N ARG A 234 -20.73 1.16 15.32
CA ARG A 234 -21.74 1.42 16.37
C ARG A 234 -22.37 0.12 16.86
N TYR A 235 -22.68 -0.79 15.94
CA TYR A 235 -23.39 -2.04 16.24
C TYR A 235 -22.46 -3.25 16.37
N SER A 236 -21.13 -3.05 16.39
CA SER A 236 -20.14 -4.12 16.52
C SER A 236 -20.25 -5.24 15.46
N ILE A 237 -20.74 -4.92 14.27
CA ILE A 237 -20.86 -5.85 13.13
C ILE A 237 -19.85 -5.48 12.04
N THR A 238 -19.69 -6.35 11.04
CA THR A 238 -18.87 -6.04 9.88
C THR A 238 -19.68 -5.22 8.84
N VAL A 239 -19.07 -4.25 8.16
CA VAL A 239 -19.51 -3.64 6.90
C VAL A 239 -19.91 -4.72 5.91
N ALA A 240 -19.15 -5.80 5.77
CA ALA A 240 -19.50 -6.91 4.89
C ALA A 240 -20.81 -7.58 5.33
N THR A 241 -20.98 -7.87 6.63
CA THR A 241 -22.25 -8.37 7.19
C THR A 241 -23.38 -7.38 6.95
N LEU A 242 -23.16 -6.09 7.21
CA LEU A 242 -24.16 -5.04 7.01
C LEU A 242 -24.57 -4.94 5.54
N GLN A 243 -23.64 -5.02 4.60
CA GLN A 243 -23.91 -5.04 3.17
C GLN A 243 -24.66 -6.31 2.75
N ASN A 244 -24.22 -7.48 3.20
CA ASN A 244 -24.80 -8.76 2.84
C ASN A 244 -26.26 -8.90 3.33
N ILE A 245 -26.55 -8.51 4.57
CA ILE A 245 -27.91 -8.58 5.12
C ILE A 245 -28.85 -7.59 4.40
N ASN A 246 -28.30 -6.49 3.87
CA ASN A 246 -29.07 -5.43 3.22
C ASN A 246 -28.97 -5.41 1.69
N ASN A 247 -28.33 -6.41 1.09
CA ASN A 247 -28.05 -6.49 -0.35
C ASN A 247 -27.48 -5.17 -0.93
N LEU A 248 -26.54 -4.55 -0.21
CA LEU A 248 -25.97 -3.26 -0.64
C LEU A 248 -24.84 -3.47 -1.64
N GLU A 249 -24.99 -2.89 -2.82
CA GLU A 249 -23.92 -2.79 -3.80
C GLU A 249 -23.06 -1.54 -3.51
N GLY A 250 -21.87 -1.76 -2.95
CA GLY A 250 -20.94 -0.67 -2.66
C GLY A 250 -21.21 0.05 -1.34
N THR A 251 -20.75 1.31 -1.23
CA THR A 251 -20.68 2.04 0.05
C THR A 251 -21.66 3.19 0.21
N THR A 252 -22.51 3.42 -0.80
CA THR A 252 -23.45 4.53 -0.81
C THR A 252 -24.62 4.25 0.11
N LEU A 253 -24.98 5.22 0.95
CA LEU A 253 -26.15 5.19 1.81
C LEU A 253 -27.01 6.44 1.58
N HIS A 254 -28.32 6.27 1.62
CA HIS A 254 -29.27 7.37 1.47
C HIS A 254 -29.87 7.75 2.82
N ILE A 255 -29.99 9.06 3.10
CA ILE A 255 -30.64 9.53 4.33
C ILE A 255 -32.08 9.00 4.35
N GLY A 256 -32.47 8.38 5.46
CA GLY A 256 -33.77 7.74 5.64
C GLY A 256 -33.83 6.26 5.24
N GLN A 257 -32.79 5.72 4.59
CA GLN A 257 -32.69 4.29 4.28
C GLN A 257 -32.72 3.46 5.56
N ILE A 258 -33.46 2.35 5.54
CA ILE A 258 -33.56 1.41 6.66
C ILE A 258 -32.60 0.25 6.41
N LEU A 259 -31.71 -0.01 7.36
CA LEU A 259 -30.76 -1.12 7.33
C LEU A 259 -31.09 -2.14 8.41
N GLN A 260 -31.17 -3.41 8.02
CA GLN A 260 -31.25 -4.58 8.89
C GLN A 260 -29.92 -4.84 9.60
N LEU A 261 -29.97 -5.20 10.88
CA LEU A 261 -28.84 -5.47 11.76
C LEU A 261 -29.00 -6.83 12.44
N PRO A 262 -27.92 -7.60 12.67
CA PRO A 262 -27.98 -8.88 13.35
C PRO A 262 -27.67 -8.77 14.87
N LYS A 263 -28.00 -9.79 15.68
CA LYS A 263 -27.92 -9.77 17.17
C LYS A 263 -26.62 -10.37 17.74
N GLU A 264 -26.08 -9.80 18.83
CA GLU A 264 -24.85 -10.27 19.53
C GLU A 264 -24.92 -11.71 20.10
#